data_AF-A0A7K2ZJ15-F1
#
_entry.id   AF-A0A7K2ZJ15-F1
#
_cell.length_a   1.000
_cell.length_b   1.000
_cell.length_c   1.000
_cell.angle_alpha   90.00
_cell.angle_beta   90.00
_cell.angle_gamma   90.00
#
_symmetry.space_group_name_H-M   'P 1'
#
loop_
_entity.id
_entity.type
_entity.pdbx_description
1 polymer ?
#
loop_
_entity_poly.entity_id
_entity_poly.type
_entity_poly.pdbx_seq_one_letter_code
_entity_poly.pdbx_strand_id
1 'polypeptide(L)'
;FNQLRKLKAQYPHIKVLWSFGGWTWSGGFGQAVQNPTAFAQSCYDLVEDPRWADVFDGIDLDWEYPNACGLTCDSSGPASIKNMMQAMRAKFGPNNLLTAAITADGSNGGKLDAADYGGAAQYIDWYDVMTYDYFGSWAAQGPTAPHSPLTSYPGIPAQGFNSADAIAKLRAKGVPASKLLLGIGFYGR
;
A
#
# COMPACT_ATOMS: atom_id res chain seq x y z
N PHE A 1 -15.24 -14.52 8.33
CA PHE A 1 -15.93 -13.24 8.06
C PHE A 1 -17.22 -12.97 8.84
N ASN A 2 -17.89 -13.98 9.45
CA ASN A 2 -19.16 -13.72 10.15
C ASN A 2 -19.09 -12.69 11.31
N GLN A 3 -17.96 -12.60 12.02
CA GLN A 3 -17.80 -11.57 13.07
C GLN A 3 -17.78 -10.14 12.47
N LEU A 4 -17.22 -9.97 11.27
CA LEU A 4 -17.23 -8.69 10.57
C LEU A 4 -18.66 -8.30 10.16
N ARG A 5 -19.49 -9.26 9.72
CA ARG A 5 -20.93 -9.00 9.48
C ARG A 5 -21.63 -8.48 10.72
N LYS A 6 -21.42 -9.16 11.86
CA LYS A 6 -22.01 -8.75 13.14
C LYS A 6 -21.56 -7.35 13.53
N LEU A 7 -20.29 -7.02 13.30
CA LEU A 7 -19.75 -5.68 13.52
C LEU A 7 -20.45 -4.64 12.64
N LYS A 8 -20.57 -4.88 11.33
CA LYS A 8 -21.28 -3.97 10.41
C LYS A 8 -22.75 -3.81 10.77
N ALA A 9 -23.42 -4.87 11.22
CA ALA A 9 -24.80 -4.79 11.68
C ALA A 9 -24.96 -3.89 12.92
N GLN A 10 -23.97 -3.85 13.81
CA GLN A 10 -23.96 -2.96 14.97
C GLN A 10 -23.52 -1.53 14.61
N TYR A 11 -22.61 -1.39 13.65
CA TYR A 11 -22.02 -0.12 13.23
C TYR A 11 -22.05 0.02 11.70
N PRO A 12 -23.18 0.41 11.10
CA PRO A 12 -23.36 0.42 9.64
C PRO A 12 -22.43 1.38 8.88
N HIS A 13 -21.76 2.30 9.58
CA HIS A 13 -20.81 3.23 9.00
C HIS A 13 -19.40 2.63 8.84
N ILE A 14 -19.10 1.49 9.48
CA ILE A 14 -17.80 0.82 9.34
C ILE A 14 -17.68 0.23 7.94
N LYS A 15 -16.53 0.51 7.32
CA LYS A 15 -16.11 -0.07 6.05
C LYS A 15 -15.09 -1.16 6.29
N VAL A 16 -15.21 -2.25 5.55
CA VAL A 16 -14.31 -3.40 5.64
C VAL A 16 -13.73 -3.64 4.25
N LEU A 17 -12.40 -3.60 4.13
CA LEU A 17 -11.71 -3.83 2.87
C LEU A 17 -10.98 -5.16 2.92
N TRP A 18 -10.89 -5.83 1.77
CA TRP A 18 -10.01 -6.99 1.62
C TRP A 18 -8.60 -6.49 1.31
N SER A 19 -7.61 -6.72 2.18
CA SER A 19 -6.22 -6.44 1.82
C SER A 19 -5.61 -7.65 1.09
N PHE A 20 -5.10 -7.41 -0.12
CA PHE A 20 -4.53 -8.43 -0.99
C PHE A 20 -3.02 -8.22 -1.12
N GLY A 21 -2.25 -9.21 -0.67
CA GLY A 21 -0.78 -9.17 -0.71
C GLY A 21 -0.18 -9.12 0.70
N GLY A 22 0.51 -8.02 0.99
CA GLY A 22 1.35 -7.83 2.17
C GLY A 22 2.75 -8.40 1.98
N TRP A 23 3.61 -8.15 2.97
CA TRP A 23 5.03 -8.50 2.96
C TRP A 23 5.33 -9.94 2.49
N THR A 24 4.55 -10.93 2.96
CA THR A 24 4.79 -12.35 2.65
C THR A 24 4.19 -12.79 1.31
N TRP A 25 3.09 -12.19 0.86
CA TRP A 25 2.34 -12.66 -0.32
C TRP A 25 2.47 -11.76 -1.55
N SER A 26 3.45 -10.86 -1.57
CA SER A 26 3.72 -9.98 -2.70
C SER A 26 4.50 -10.61 -3.86
N GLY A 27 5.02 -11.84 -3.72
CA GLY A 27 5.89 -12.47 -4.72
C GLY A 27 5.25 -12.78 -6.08
N GLY A 28 3.91 -12.79 -6.17
CA GLY A 28 3.17 -13.07 -7.40
C GLY A 28 2.78 -11.83 -8.21
N PHE A 29 3.01 -10.61 -7.70
CA PHE A 29 2.52 -9.40 -8.36
C PHE A 29 3.19 -9.12 -9.70
N GLY A 30 4.47 -9.49 -9.85
CA GLY A 30 5.19 -9.31 -11.11
C GLY A 30 4.60 -10.11 -12.27
N GLN A 31 4.02 -11.29 -12.00
CA GLN A 31 3.24 -12.05 -12.99
C GLN A 31 1.84 -11.47 -13.16
N ALA A 32 1.18 -11.10 -12.06
CA ALA A 32 -0.17 -10.55 -12.08
C ALA A 32 -0.28 -9.28 -12.95
N VAL A 33 0.70 -8.38 -12.86
CA VAL A 33 0.68 -7.09 -13.58
C VAL A 33 0.96 -7.21 -15.07
N GLN A 34 1.37 -8.39 -15.56
CA GLN A 34 1.43 -8.65 -17.00
C GLN A 34 0.04 -8.69 -17.63
N ASN A 35 -1.00 -8.99 -16.83
CA ASN A 35 -2.40 -8.89 -17.25
C ASN A 35 -3.25 -8.23 -16.14
N PRO A 36 -3.17 -6.90 -15.99
CA PRO A 36 -3.80 -6.20 -14.89
C PRO A 36 -5.33 -6.30 -14.93
N THR A 37 -5.94 -6.45 -16.11
CA THR A 37 -7.39 -6.67 -16.25
C THR A 37 -7.81 -8.03 -15.69
N ALA A 38 -7.06 -9.10 -15.99
CA ALA A 38 -7.36 -10.42 -15.43
C ALA A 38 -7.15 -10.46 -13.91
N PHE A 39 -6.11 -9.79 -13.40
CA PHE A 39 -5.90 -9.67 -11.96
C PHE A 39 -6.99 -8.85 -11.27
N ALA A 40 -7.41 -7.72 -11.86
CA ALA A 40 -8.52 -6.94 -11.34
C ALA A 40 -9.82 -7.76 -11.30
N GLN A 41 -10.09 -8.55 -12.34
CA GLN A 41 -11.22 -9.47 -12.39
C GLN A 41 -11.15 -10.52 -11.27
N SER A 42 -10.00 -11.17 -11.07
CA SER A 42 -9.87 -12.19 -10.01
C SER A 42 -10.02 -11.60 -8.61
N CYS A 43 -9.50 -10.40 -8.37
CA CYS A 43 -9.69 -9.67 -7.12
C CYS A 43 -11.16 -9.33 -6.88
N TYR A 44 -11.87 -8.88 -7.93
CA TYR A 44 -13.30 -8.58 -7.82
C TYR A 44 -14.11 -9.84 -7.50
N ASP A 45 -13.85 -10.95 -8.20
CA ASP A 45 -14.54 -12.22 -7.95
C ASP A 45 -14.28 -12.75 -6.53
N LEU A 46 -13.08 -12.48 -5.99
CA LEU A 46 -12.76 -12.80 -4.59
C LEU A 46 -13.54 -11.93 -3.59
N VAL A 47 -13.62 -10.62 -3.82
CA VAL A 47 -14.30 -9.68 -2.91
C VAL A 47 -15.82 -9.88 -2.94
N GLU A 48 -16.37 -10.11 -4.12
CA GLU A 48 -17.81 -10.25 -4.39
C GLU A 48 -18.29 -11.71 -4.38
N ASP A 49 -17.50 -12.64 -3.83
CA ASP A 49 -17.90 -14.03 -3.72
C ASP A 49 -19.23 -14.13 -2.93
N PRO A 50 -20.26 -14.85 -3.44
CA PRO A 50 -21.57 -14.90 -2.81
C PRO A 50 -21.58 -15.35 -1.34
N ARG A 51 -20.54 -16.04 -0.90
CA ARG A 51 -20.38 -16.47 0.50
C ARG A 51 -20.10 -15.30 1.45
N TRP A 52 -19.65 -14.14 0.96
CA TRP A 52 -19.28 -12.97 1.75
C TRP A 52 -19.38 -11.60 1.04
N ALA A 53 -20.05 -11.50 -0.10
CA ALA A 53 -20.25 -10.24 -0.82
C ALA A 53 -20.86 -9.11 0.04
N ASP A 54 -21.58 -9.45 1.11
CA ASP A 54 -22.16 -8.48 2.05
C ASP A 54 -21.15 -7.90 3.07
N VAL A 55 -19.94 -8.44 3.11
CA VAL A 55 -18.93 -8.11 4.14
C VAL A 55 -18.06 -6.95 3.70
N PHE A 56 -17.53 -7.00 2.48
CA PHE A 56 -16.49 -6.08 2.02
C PHE A 56 -17.09 -4.90 1.25
N ASP A 57 -16.52 -3.72 1.44
CA ASP A 57 -16.91 -2.47 0.76
C ASP A 57 -15.86 -2.06 -0.30
N GLY A 58 -14.90 -2.94 -0.58
CA GLY A 58 -13.77 -2.65 -1.43
C GLY A 58 -12.54 -3.53 -1.18
N ILE A 59 -11.43 -3.09 -1.75
CA ILE A 59 -10.15 -3.79 -1.73
C ILE A 59 -9.01 -2.83 -1.45
N ASP A 60 -8.02 -3.32 -0.72
CA ASP A 60 -6.73 -2.69 -0.49
C ASP A 60 -5.64 -3.50 -1.20
N LEU A 61 -4.88 -2.87 -2.11
CA LEU A 61 -3.76 -3.52 -2.77
C LEU A 61 -2.48 -3.29 -1.97
N ASP A 62 -1.98 -4.34 -1.32
CA ASP A 62 -0.75 -4.30 -0.54
C ASP A 62 0.38 -5.00 -1.31
N TRP A 63 0.88 -4.34 -2.35
CA TRP A 63 2.00 -4.83 -3.15
C TRP A 63 3.31 -4.28 -2.60
N GLU A 64 4.15 -5.16 -2.04
CA GLU A 64 5.44 -4.82 -1.44
C GLU A 64 6.63 -5.40 -2.25
N TYR A 65 7.21 -4.69 -3.23
CA TYR A 65 6.85 -3.35 -3.73
C TYR A 65 6.91 -3.27 -5.27
N PRO A 66 6.11 -2.40 -5.92
CA PRO A 66 6.14 -2.26 -7.37
C PRO A 66 7.48 -1.75 -7.86
N ASN A 67 8.07 -2.44 -8.83
CA ASN A 67 9.35 -2.12 -9.47
C ASN A 67 10.53 -1.94 -8.49
N ALA A 68 10.47 -2.60 -7.33
CA ALA A 68 11.51 -2.54 -6.31
C ALA A 68 11.58 -3.85 -5.51
N CYS A 69 12.60 -3.99 -4.66
CA CYS A 69 12.74 -5.16 -3.79
C CYS A 69 11.97 -5.00 -2.46
N GLY A 70 11.13 -5.99 -2.17
CA GLY A 70 10.60 -6.31 -0.84
C GLY A 70 11.20 -7.63 -0.36
N LEU A 71 10.35 -8.56 0.08
CA LEU A 71 10.77 -9.94 0.35
C LEU A 71 11.27 -10.64 -0.93
N THR A 72 10.68 -10.29 -2.07
CA THR A 72 11.15 -10.63 -3.42
C THR A 72 11.30 -9.35 -4.23
N CYS A 73 12.18 -9.37 -5.24
CA CYS A 73 12.34 -8.24 -6.15
C CYS A 73 11.30 -8.27 -7.27
N ASP A 74 10.71 -7.11 -7.54
CA ASP A 74 9.90 -6.86 -8.72
C ASP A 74 10.64 -5.94 -9.71
N SER A 75 10.43 -6.15 -11.00
CA SER A 75 11.00 -5.37 -12.09
C SER A 75 9.96 -5.00 -13.16
N SER A 76 8.69 -4.91 -12.76
CA SER A 76 7.56 -4.70 -13.66
C SER A 76 7.51 -3.31 -14.31
N GLY A 77 8.45 -2.43 -13.96
CA GLY A 77 8.58 -1.08 -14.50
C GLY A 77 7.73 -0.05 -13.76
N PRO A 78 8.08 1.24 -13.88
CA PRO A 78 7.48 2.31 -13.06
C PRO A 78 5.99 2.54 -13.32
N ALA A 79 5.50 2.22 -14.52
CA ALA A 79 4.08 2.38 -14.88
C ALA A 79 3.18 1.25 -14.36
N SER A 80 3.75 0.15 -13.84
CA SER A 80 3.02 -1.06 -13.46
C SER A 80 1.92 -0.79 -12.44
N ILE A 81 2.22 -0.05 -11.37
CA ILE A 81 1.24 0.30 -10.33
C ILE A 81 0.09 1.15 -10.90
N LYS A 82 0.38 2.12 -11.78
CA LYS A 82 -0.65 2.95 -12.42
C LYS A 82 -1.57 2.12 -13.29
N ASN A 83 -1.00 1.25 -14.13
CA ASN A 83 -1.79 0.37 -15.00
C ASN A 83 -2.65 -0.59 -14.18
N MET A 84 -2.11 -1.11 -13.07
CA MET A 84 -2.85 -1.96 -12.15
C MET A 84 -4.02 -1.21 -11.51
N MET A 85 -3.79 -0.03 -10.93
CA MET A 85 -4.84 0.78 -10.30
C MET A 85 -5.91 1.22 -11.31
N GLN A 86 -5.52 1.53 -12.55
CA GLN A 86 -6.47 1.83 -13.62
C GLN A 86 -7.39 0.64 -13.91
N ALA A 87 -6.82 -0.56 -14.08
CA ALA A 87 -7.59 -1.77 -14.34
C ALA A 87 -8.50 -2.14 -13.16
N MET A 88 -7.99 -2.04 -11.93
CA MET A 88 -8.76 -2.27 -10.72
C MET A 88 -9.92 -1.28 -10.61
N ARG A 89 -9.70 0.03 -10.80
CA ARG A 89 -10.80 1.01 -10.77
C ARG A 89 -11.83 0.76 -11.85
N ALA A 90 -11.41 0.39 -13.07
CA ALA A 90 -12.32 0.06 -14.15
C ALA A 90 -13.20 -1.16 -13.80
N LYS A 91 -12.66 -2.13 -13.06
CA LYS A 91 -13.40 -3.34 -12.66
C LYS A 91 -14.29 -3.13 -11.43
N PHE A 92 -13.77 -2.49 -10.39
CA PHE A 92 -14.47 -2.27 -9.12
C PHE A 92 -15.49 -1.13 -9.18
N GLY A 93 -15.34 -0.21 -10.13
CA GLY A 93 -16.22 0.94 -10.30
C GLY A 93 -16.03 2.02 -9.23
N PRO A 94 -16.85 3.09 -9.27
CA PRO A 94 -16.71 4.24 -8.37
C PRO A 94 -17.29 4.02 -6.96
N ASN A 95 -18.11 2.98 -6.77
CA ASN A 95 -18.82 2.76 -5.50
C ASN A 95 -18.03 1.90 -4.51
N ASN A 96 -17.07 1.11 -5.00
CA ASN A 96 -16.18 0.33 -4.17
C ASN A 96 -14.97 1.16 -3.76
N LEU A 97 -14.55 0.99 -2.51
CA LEU A 97 -13.27 1.53 -2.06
C LEU A 97 -12.13 0.76 -2.74
N LEU A 98 -11.17 1.50 -3.28
CA LEU A 98 -9.93 0.96 -3.83
C LEU A 98 -8.77 1.73 -3.20
N THR A 99 -8.05 1.08 -2.31
CA THR A 99 -6.91 1.65 -1.59
C THR A 99 -5.64 0.88 -1.91
N ALA A 100 -4.50 1.38 -1.45
CA ALA A 100 -3.26 0.63 -1.52
C ALA A 100 -2.34 0.99 -0.37
N ALA A 101 -1.81 -0.03 0.30
CA ALA A 101 -0.67 0.11 1.19
C ALA A 101 0.61 0.28 0.35
N ILE A 102 1.42 1.30 0.66
CA ILE A 102 2.63 1.62 -0.10
C ILE A 102 3.83 1.87 0.81
N THR A 103 5.02 1.64 0.26
CA THR A 103 6.31 1.97 0.89
C THR A 103 6.36 3.42 1.38
N ALA A 104 7.10 3.63 2.46
CA ALA A 104 7.43 4.96 2.96
C ALA A 104 8.93 5.31 2.79
N ASP A 105 9.65 4.58 1.94
CA ASP A 105 11.04 4.88 1.58
C ASP A 105 11.12 6.18 0.77
N GLY A 106 11.30 7.29 1.49
CA GLY A 106 11.47 8.64 0.97
C GLY A 106 12.90 8.98 0.54
N SER A 107 13.85 8.04 0.61
CA SER A 107 15.24 8.29 0.22
C SER A 107 15.38 8.62 -1.27
N ASN A 108 16.42 9.37 -1.66
CA ASN A 108 16.64 9.73 -3.07
C ASN A 108 16.93 8.50 -3.92
N GLY A 109 16.09 8.23 -4.94
CA GLY A 109 16.19 6.98 -5.71
C GLY A 109 15.64 5.75 -4.99
N GLY A 110 14.98 5.94 -3.84
CA GLY A 110 14.34 4.89 -3.07
C GLY A 110 13.06 4.35 -3.71
N LYS A 111 12.34 3.48 -2.99
CA LYS A 111 11.17 2.77 -3.54
C LYS A 111 10.01 3.69 -3.95
N LEU A 112 9.87 4.86 -3.33
CA LEU A 112 8.88 5.86 -3.78
C LEU A 112 9.23 6.45 -5.15
N ASP A 113 10.49 6.41 -5.57
CA ASP A 113 10.92 6.86 -6.89
C ASP A 113 10.84 5.77 -7.97
N ALA A 114 10.72 4.50 -7.56
CA ALA A 114 10.70 3.37 -8.46
C ALA A 114 9.37 3.20 -9.24
N ALA A 115 8.27 3.83 -8.80
CA ALA A 115 6.95 3.65 -9.41
C ALA A 115 6.12 4.95 -9.51
N ASP A 116 5.15 4.96 -10.43
CA ASP A 116 4.28 6.10 -10.75
C ASP A 116 3.07 6.20 -9.80
N TYR A 117 3.34 6.45 -8.51
CA TYR A 117 2.29 6.67 -7.50
C TYR A 117 1.45 7.93 -7.78
N GLY A 118 2.06 8.98 -8.36
CA GLY A 118 1.35 10.21 -8.75
C GLY A 118 0.30 9.95 -9.82
N GLY A 119 0.68 9.26 -10.89
CA GLY A 119 -0.24 8.88 -11.95
C GLY A 119 -1.28 7.85 -11.51
N ALA A 120 -0.95 6.97 -10.57
CA ALA A 120 -1.87 5.99 -10.00
C ALA A 120 -2.91 6.62 -9.05
N ALA A 121 -2.59 7.73 -8.37
CA ALA A 121 -3.45 8.38 -7.38
C ALA A 121 -4.83 8.82 -7.91
N GLN A 122 -5.00 8.99 -9.23
CA GLN A 122 -6.30 9.32 -9.82
C GLN A 122 -7.29 8.15 -9.80
N TYR A 123 -6.80 6.91 -9.66
CA TYR A 123 -7.63 5.71 -9.73
C TYR A 123 -7.98 5.13 -8.35
N ILE A 124 -7.29 5.53 -7.29
CA ILE A 124 -7.54 5.05 -5.92
C ILE A 124 -8.32 6.07 -5.11
N ASP A 125 -8.91 5.64 -4.01
CA ASP A 125 -9.49 6.52 -3.01
C ASP A 125 -8.38 7.17 -2.16
N TRP A 126 -7.47 6.37 -1.59
CA TRP A 126 -6.28 6.84 -0.88
C TRP A 126 -5.17 5.77 -0.81
N TYR A 127 -3.98 6.21 -0.41
CA TYR A 127 -2.85 5.37 -0.02
C TYR A 127 -2.71 5.30 1.49
N ASP A 128 -2.47 4.08 1.98
CA ASP A 128 -2.01 3.83 3.35
C ASP A 128 -0.46 3.78 3.33
N VAL A 129 0.18 4.90 3.65
CA VAL A 129 1.64 5.01 3.60
C VAL A 129 2.23 4.33 4.83
N MET A 130 2.99 3.26 4.62
CA MET A 130 3.52 2.41 5.69
C MET A 130 4.72 3.05 6.39
N THR A 131 4.47 4.14 7.12
CA THR A 131 5.47 4.97 7.82
C THR A 131 5.98 4.33 9.12
N TYR A 132 6.21 3.03 9.08
CA TYR A 132 6.80 2.22 10.13
C TYR A 132 7.82 1.28 9.49
N ASP A 133 8.59 0.57 10.31
CA ASP A 133 9.58 -0.41 9.88
C ASP A 133 10.76 0.15 9.10
N TYR A 134 11.04 1.43 9.33
CA TYR A 134 12.25 2.07 8.81
C TYR A 134 13.52 1.39 9.32
N PHE A 135 13.51 0.95 10.58
CA PHE A 135 14.65 0.32 11.24
C PHE A 135 14.18 -0.84 12.13
N GLY A 136 15.03 -1.82 12.38
CA GLY A 136 14.67 -2.98 13.19
C GLY A 136 15.83 -3.95 13.37
N SER A 137 15.55 -5.07 14.02
CA SER A 137 16.54 -6.07 14.43
C SER A 137 17.30 -6.77 13.30
N TRP A 138 16.88 -6.60 12.03
CA TRP A 138 17.64 -7.07 10.86
C TRP A 138 18.99 -6.36 10.71
N ALA A 139 19.15 -5.15 11.25
CA ALA A 139 20.44 -4.48 11.37
C ALA A 139 21.14 -4.91 12.67
N ALA A 140 21.61 -6.16 12.72
CA ALA A 140 22.13 -6.78 13.95
C ALA A 140 23.32 -6.06 14.60
N GLN A 141 24.12 -5.33 13.80
CA GLN A 141 25.26 -4.53 14.27
C GLN A 141 24.87 -3.10 14.66
N GLY A 142 23.58 -2.77 14.58
CA GLY A 142 23.03 -1.45 14.87
C GLY A 142 23.31 -0.42 13.78
N PRO A 143 23.09 0.87 14.10
CA PRO A 143 22.62 1.37 15.40
C PRO A 143 21.15 1.03 15.67
N THR A 144 20.75 1.00 16.95
CA THR A 144 19.33 1.03 17.31
C THR A 144 18.73 2.38 16.89
N ALA A 145 17.55 2.35 16.29
CA ALA A 145 16.84 3.54 15.81
C ALA A 145 15.31 3.36 15.92
N PRO A 146 14.53 4.44 16.10
CA PRO A 146 13.07 4.35 16.13
C PRO A 146 12.52 3.88 14.78
N HIS A 147 11.77 2.78 14.73
CA HIS A 147 11.25 2.23 13.47
C HIS A 147 10.14 3.07 12.80
N SER A 148 9.58 4.07 13.48
CA SER A 148 8.53 4.95 12.97
C SER A 148 8.79 6.42 13.39
N PRO A 149 9.89 7.05 12.94
CA PRO A 149 10.15 8.44 13.25
C PRO A 149 9.25 9.35 12.41
N LEU A 150 8.66 10.36 13.04
CA LEU A 150 7.84 11.36 12.32
C LEU A 150 8.72 12.25 11.43
N THR A 151 9.88 12.67 11.91
CA THR A 151 10.81 13.57 11.20
C THR A 151 12.25 13.04 11.24
N SER A 152 13.11 13.55 10.35
CA SER A 152 14.55 13.31 10.42
C SER A 152 15.15 13.82 11.73
N TYR A 153 16.30 13.26 12.13
CA TYR A 153 17.04 13.62 13.35
C TYR A 153 18.55 13.42 13.15
N PRO A 154 19.41 14.13 13.90
CA PRO A 154 20.86 13.93 13.85
C PRO A 154 21.24 12.47 14.15
N GLY A 155 21.98 11.83 13.25
CA GLY A 155 22.38 10.44 13.40
C GLY A 155 21.35 9.41 12.93
N ILE A 156 20.27 9.81 12.25
CA ILE A 156 19.36 8.85 11.60
C ILE A 156 20.14 7.94 10.64
N PRO A 157 19.96 6.61 10.69
CA PRO A 157 20.80 5.68 9.91
C PRO A 157 20.63 5.80 8.41
N ALA A 158 19.42 6.16 7.95
CA ALA A 158 19.11 6.36 6.54
C ALA A 158 18.33 7.67 6.36
N GLN A 159 18.82 8.56 5.49
CA GLN A 159 18.12 9.79 5.15
C GLN A 159 16.86 9.49 4.31
N GLY A 160 15.77 10.22 4.57
CA GLY A 160 14.47 9.96 3.95
C GLY A 160 13.66 8.81 4.57
N PHE A 161 14.20 8.11 5.58
CA PHE A 161 13.50 7.06 6.33
C PHE A 161 12.75 7.64 7.53
N ASN A 162 11.84 8.57 7.25
CA ASN A 162 10.93 9.16 8.23
C ASN A 162 9.62 9.56 7.54
N SER A 163 8.56 9.68 8.34
CA SER A 163 7.19 9.88 7.85
C SER A 163 7.03 11.20 7.07
N ALA A 164 7.62 12.30 7.56
CA ALA A 164 7.51 13.60 6.94
C ALA A 164 8.13 13.63 5.54
N ASP A 165 9.31 13.03 5.36
CA ASP A 165 9.98 12.97 4.06
C ASP A 165 9.20 12.08 3.06
N ALA A 166 8.65 10.96 3.51
CA ALA A 166 7.83 10.08 2.68
C ALA A 166 6.57 10.82 2.15
N ILE A 167 5.84 11.49 3.04
CA ILE A 167 4.65 12.26 2.68
C ILE A 167 5.01 13.46 1.78
N ALA A 168 6.08 14.18 2.09
CA ALA A 168 6.55 15.29 1.27
C ALA A 168 6.93 14.82 -0.15
N LYS A 169 7.62 13.68 -0.26
CA LYS A 169 7.97 13.08 -1.56
C LYS A 169 6.73 12.69 -2.36
N LEU A 170 5.77 11.97 -1.77
CA LEU A 170 4.53 11.60 -2.46
C LEU A 170 3.77 12.83 -2.98
N ARG A 171 3.70 13.89 -2.16
CA ARG A 171 3.09 15.17 -2.58
C ARG A 171 3.86 15.82 -3.73
N ALA A 172 5.20 15.84 -3.68
CA ALA A 172 6.03 16.36 -4.76
C ALA A 172 5.87 15.56 -6.07
N LYS A 173 5.55 14.27 -5.97
CA LYS A 173 5.20 13.40 -7.12
C LYS A 173 3.75 13.57 -7.60
N GLY A 174 2.98 14.49 -7.02
CA GLY A 174 1.62 14.83 -7.47
C GLY A 174 0.49 14.08 -6.78
N VAL A 175 0.76 13.31 -5.72
CA VAL A 175 -0.30 12.66 -4.93
C VAL A 175 -1.03 13.72 -4.09
N PRO A 176 -2.37 13.86 -4.19
CA PRO A 176 -3.13 14.79 -3.36
C PRO A 176 -2.99 14.45 -1.87
N ALA A 177 -2.79 15.47 -1.03
CA ALA A 177 -2.64 15.27 0.42
C ALA A 177 -3.86 14.59 1.06
N SER A 178 -5.08 14.83 0.53
CA SER A 178 -6.31 14.19 0.99
C SER A 178 -6.38 12.68 0.70
N LYS A 179 -5.43 12.15 -0.08
CA LYS A 179 -5.31 10.74 -0.44
C LYS A 179 -4.12 10.06 0.25
N LEU A 180 -3.50 10.70 1.24
CA LEU A 180 -2.34 10.16 1.95
C LEU A 180 -2.70 9.94 3.42
N LEU A 181 -2.79 8.68 3.83
CA LEU A 181 -2.97 8.30 5.23
C LEU A 181 -1.61 7.90 5.81
N LEU A 182 -1.28 8.46 6.96
CA LEU A 182 -0.03 8.19 7.66
C LEU A 182 -0.21 6.93 8.54
N GLY A 183 0.61 5.90 8.32
CA GLY A 183 0.57 4.66 9.07
C GLY A 183 1.19 4.79 10.47
N ILE A 184 0.54 4.21 11.48
CA ILE A 184 1.04 4.19 12.87
C ILE A 184 1.27 2.74 13.29
N GLY A 185 2.53 2.38 13.59
CA GLY A 185 2.86 1.06 14.12
C GLY A 185 2.42 0.91 15.58
N PHE A 186 1.49 0.00 15.87
CA PHE A 186 1.03 -0.29 17.25
C PHE A 186 1.93 -1.34 17.95
N TYR A 187 3.22 -1.32 17.67
CA TYR A 187 4.22 -2.26 18.15
C TYR A 187 5.61 -1.61 18.17
N GLY A 188 6.63 -2.33 18.65
CA GLY A 188 8.04 -1.92 18.58
C GLY A 188 8.90 -2.96 17.85
N ARG A 189 10.11 -2.57 17.44
CA ARG A 189 11.10 -3.42 16.76
C ARG A 189 12.42 -3.51 17.50
#